data_AF-A0A1T4X203-F1
#
_entry.id   AF-A0A1T4X203-F1
#
_cell.length_a   1.000
_cell.length_b   1.000
_cell.length_c   1.000
_cell.angle_alpha   90.00
_cell.angle_beta   90.00
_cell.angle_gamma   90.00
#
_symmetry.space_group_name_H-M   'P 1'
#
loop_
_entity.id
_entity.type
_entity.pdbx_description
1 polymer ?
#
loop_
_entity_poly.entity_id
_entity_poly.type
_entity_poly.pdbx_seq_one_letter_code
_entity_poly.pdbx_strand_id
1 'polypeptide(L)'
;MSDPKDLSMNHDIRDFRQPMVTSIGIILGFLMNFLAQWAIADDEEAAIQTLADGIVAITLLIGIGLMIFVLFKLLTNRYDTANAGSYYQRIFRWYMASIIVSFGGLAAALFI
;
A
#
# COMPACT_ATOMS: atom_id res chain seq x y z
N MET A 1 32.44 16.96 1.77
CA MET A 1 31.98 17.63 0.54
C MET A 1 31.18 16.58 -0.23
N SER A 2 29.86 16.67 -0.28
CA SER A 2 29.03 15.73 -1.06
C SER A 2 29.21 16.01 -2.56
N ASP A 3 29.26 14.96 -3.38
CA ASP A 3 29.42 15.06 -4.82
C ASP A 3 28.15 15.71 -5.43
N PRO A 4 28.24 16.69 -6.34
CA PRO A 4 27.08 17.28 -7.03
C PRO A 4 26.16 16.24 -7.68
N LYS A 5 26.67 15.07 -8.06
CA LYS A 5 25.87 13.95 -8.59
C LYS A 5 24.98 13.28 -7.53
N ASP A 6 25.41 13.27 -6.28
CA ASP A 6 24.62 12.72 -5.15
C ASP A 6 23.44 13.64 -4.81
N LEU A 7 23.62 14.96 -5.00
CA LEU A 7 22.56 15.96 -4.79
C LEU A 7 21.44 15.83 -5.83
N SER A 8 21.77 15.62 -7.11
CA SER A 8 20.76 15.47 -8.16
C SER A 8 19.94 14.19 -7.98
N MET A 9 20.59 13.05 -7.70
CA MET A 9 19.90 11.77 -7.54
C MET A 9 18.96 11.76 -6.32
N ASN A 10 19.34 12.44 -5.23
CA ASN A 10 18.49 12.56 -4.04
C ASN A 10 17.25 13.44 -4.31
N HIS A 11 17.40 14.46 -5.16
CA HIS A 11 16.29 15.31 -5.57
C HIS A 11 15.26 14.55 -6.42
N ASP A 12 15.72 13.76 -7.39
CA ASP A 12 14.87 12.90 -8.23
C ASP A 12 14.03 11.92 -7.38
N ILE A 13 14.68 11.27 -6.40
CA ILE A 13 14.02 10.30 -5.51
C ILE A 13 12.89 10.93 -4.70
N ARG A 14 13.07 12.18 -4.24
CA ARG A 14 12.05 12.90 -3.48
C ARG A 14 10.78 13.11 -4.32
N ASP A 15 10.97 13.40 -5.60
CA ASP A 15 9.87 13.70 -6.53
C ASP A 15 9.09 12.43 -6.91
N PHE A 16 9.71 11.24 -6.89
CA PHE A 16 9.00 9.96 -7.03
C PHE A 16 8.26 9.50 -5.77
N ARG A 17 8.75 9.90 -4.59
CA ARG A 17 8.15 9.50 -3.30
C ARG A 17 6.78 10.12 -3.08
N GLN A 18 6.61 11.39 -3.42
CA GLN A 18 5.38 12.11 -3.12
C GLN A 18 4.15 11.53 -3.84
N PRO A 19 4.18 11.22 -5.15
CA PRO A 19 3.09 10.52 -5.83
C PRO A 19 2.73 9.17 -5.20
N MET A 20 3.73 8.38 -4.74
CA MET A 20 3.48 7.11 -4.06
C MET A 20 2.71 7.32 -2.75
N VAL A 21 3.17 8.26 -1.90
CA VAL A 21 2.48 8.58 -0.63
C VAL A 21 1.04 9.04 -0.87
N THR A 22 0.83 9.94 -1.84
CA THR A 22 -0.51 10.44 -2.18
C THR A 22 -1.43 9.32 -2.66
N SER A 23 -0.97 8.49 -3.59
CA SER A 23 -1.78 7.37 -4.11
C SER A 23 -2.13 6.35 -3.03
N ILE A 24 -1.19 6.01 -2.13
CA ILE A 24 -1.46 5.13 -0.98
C ILE A 24 -2.55 5.71 -0.09
N GLY A 25 -2.49 7.02 0.22
CA GLY A 25 -3.52 7.67 1.03
C GLY A 25 -4.91 7.55 0.42
N ILE A 26 -5.01 7.79 -0.90
CA ILE A 26 -6.28 7.68 -1.65
C ILE A 26 -6.79 6.22 -1.64
N ILE A 27 -5.93 5.26 -2.01
CA ILE A 27 -6.32 3.85 -2.10
C ILE A 27 -6.73 3.30 -0.73
N LEU A 28 -5.98 3.62 0.33
CA LEU A 28 -6.35 3.25 1.69
C LEU A 28 -7.71 3.83 2.08
N GLY A 29 -7.98 5.10 1.75
CA GLY A 29 -9.28 5.72 1.98
C GLY A 29 -10.42 4.94 1.32
N PHE A 30 -10.26 4.58 0.04
CA PHE A 30 -11.26 3.78 -0.67
C PHE A 30 -11.42 2.35 -0.10
N LEU A 31 -10.32 1.68 0.23
CA LEU A 31 -10.36 0.33 0.81
C LEU A 31 -11.02 0.32 2.18
N MET A 32 -10.70 1.31 3.03
CA MET A 32 -11.34 1.44 4.34
C MET A 32 -12.83 1.74 4.21
N ASN A 33 -13.21 2.60 3.27
CA ASN A 33 -14.63 2.86 3.00
C ASN A 33 -15.35 1.60 2.50
N PHE A 34 -14.75 0.84 1.59
CA PHE A 34 -15.29 -0.43 1.13
C PHE A 34 -15.48 -1.43 2.28
N LEU A 35 -14.45 -1.62 3.11
CA LEU A 35 -14.52 -2.53 4.26
C LEU A 35 -15.58 -2.09 5.28
N ALA A 36 -15.71 -0.78 5.53
CA ALA A 36 -16.72 -0.25 6.44
C ALA A 36 -18.14 -0.52 5.92
N GLN A 37 -18.39 -0.28 4.62
CA GLN A 37 -19.69 -0.55 3.99
C GLN A 37 -20.00 -2.05 3.96
N TRP A 38 -19.00 -2.88 3.65
CA TRP A 38 -19.16 -4.33 3.64
C TRP A 38 -19.41 -4.89 5.04
N ALA A 39 -18.77 -4.34 6.07
CA ALA A 39 -18.93 -4.77 7.46
C ALA A 39 -20.34 -4.50 8.04
N ILE A 40 -21.09 -3.56 7.46
CA ILE A 40 -22.45 -3.18 7.90
C ILE A 40 -23.52 -3.53 6.85
N ALA A 41 -23.16 -4.28 5.81
CA ALA A 41 -24.06 -4.56 4.70
C ALA A 41 -25.28 -5.40 5.12
N ASP A 42 -25.13 -6.20 6.18
CA ASP A 42 -26.18 -7.01 6.77
C ASP A 42 -26.19 -6.80 8.29
N ASP A 43 -27.23 -6.12 8.81
CA ASP A 43 -27.30 -5.72 10.23
C ASP A 43 -27.58 -6.93 11.16
N GLU A 44 -27.99 -8.08 10.61
CA GLU A 44 -28.37 -9.27 11.37
C GLU A 44 -27.31 -10.39 11.33
N GLU A 45 -26.40 -10.39 10.36
CA GLU A 45 -25.40 -11.44 10.16
C GLU A 45 -23.96 -10.89 10.17
N ALA A 46 -23.00 -11.74 10.54
CA ALA A 46 -21.60 -11.35 10.44
C ALA A 46 -21.19 -11.17 8.97
N ALA A 47 -20.42 -10.12 8.65
CA ALA A 47 -19.96 -9.84 7.29
C ALA A 47 -19.15 -10.98 6.63
N ILE A 48 -18.60 -11.89 7.43
CA ILE A 48 -17.94 -13.10 6.96
C ILE A 48 -18.88 -14.27 7.20
N GLN A 49 -19.60 -14.69 6.16
CA GLN A 49 -20.53 -15.81 6.23
C GLN A 49 -19.91 -17.09 5.64
N THR A 50 -19.07 -16.93 4.62
CA THR A 50 -18.42 -18.02 3.90
C THR A 50 -16.90 -18.02 4.08
N LEU A 51 -16.28 -19.15 3.76
CA LEU A 51 -14.83 -19.25 3.69
C LEU A 51 -14.25 -18.28 2.64
N ALA A 52 -14.99 -18.03 1.56
CA ALA A 52 -14.58 -17.12 0.51
C ALA A 52 -14.55 -15.66 1.00
N ASP A 53 -15.55 -15.23 1.78
CA ASP A 53 -15.56 -13.93 2.46
C ASP A 53 -14.34 -13.78 3.37
N GLY A 54 -14.03 -14.83 4.13
CA GLY A 54 -12.85 -14.85 5.00
C GLY A 54 -11.55 -14.67 4.23
N ILE A 55 -11.40 -15.33 3.07
CA ILE A 55 -10.22 -15.17 2.20
C ILE A 55 -10.13 -13.74 1.65
N VAL A 56 -11.24 -13.17 1.20
CA VAL A 56 -11.28 -11.78 0.71
C VAL A 56 -10.89 -10.80 1.83
N ALA A 57 -11.51 -10.93 3.00
CA ALA A 57 -11.22 -10.10 4.16
C ALA A 57 -9.72 -10.14 4.52
N ILE A 58 -9.15 -11.35 4.65
CA ILE A 58 -7.73 -11.54 4.96
C ILE A 58 -6.85 -10.93 3.86
N THR A 59 -7.19 -11.13 2.59
CA THR A 59 -6.43 -10.58 1.45
C THR A 59 -6.41 -9.05 1.48
N LEU A 60 -7.55 -8.42 1.73
CA LEU A 60 -7.67 -6.97 1.85
C LEU A 60 -6.90 -6.43 3.06
N LEU A 61 -6.98 -7.11 4.21
CA LEU A 61 -6.22 -6.75 5.41
C LEU A 61 -4.70 -6.87 5.20
N ILE A 62 -4.24 -7.92 4.51
CA ILE A 62 -2.83 -8.06 4.13
C ILE A 62 -2.42 -6.91 3.19
N GLY A 63 -3.24 -6.60 2.19
CA GLY A 63 -2.98 -5.49 1.26
C GLY A 63 -2.86 -4.14 1.98
N ILE A 64 -3.79 -3.84 2.90
CA ILE A 64 -3.74 -2.65 3.76
C ILE A 64 -2.47 -2.64 4.62
N GLY A 65 -2.14 -3.76 5.27
CA GLY A 65 -0.93 -3.89 6.08
C GLY A 65 0.34 -3.63 5.26
N LEU A 66 0.41 -4.16 4.03
CA LEU A 66 1.52 -3.89 3.10
C LEU A 66 1.58 -2.42 2.68
N MET A 67 0.44 -1.77 2.41
CA MET A 67 0.40 -0.32 2.11
C MET A 67 0.88 0.53 3.28
N ILE A 68 0.47 0.21 4.51
CA ILE A 68 0.95 0.89 5.73
C ILE A 68 2.46 0.66 5.89
N PHE A 69 2.96 -0.55 5.65
CA PHE A 69 4.39 -0.86 5.70
C PHE A 69 5.18 -0.05 4.67
N VAL A 70 4.68 0.08 3.44
CA VAL A 70 5.27 0.92 2.39
C VAL A 70 5.27 2.39 2.82
N LEU A 71 4.15 2.89 3.37
CA LEU A 71 4.05 4.26 3.86
C LEU A 71 5.08 4.53 4.97
N PHE A 72 5.21 3.61 5.94
CA PHE A 72 6.24 3.68 6.98
C PHE A 72 7.65 3.77 6.37
N LYS A 73 7.95 2.96 5.35
CA LYS A 73 9.23 2.98 4.65
C LYS A 73 9.49 4.28 3.89
N LEU A 74 8.46 4.86 3.25
CA LEU A 74 8.55 6.13 2.53
C LEU A 74 8.65 7.33 3.47
N LEU A 75 8.09 7.27 4.68
CA LEU A 75 8.17 8.33 5.68
C LEU A 75 9.46 8.26 6.51
N THR A 76 10.13 7.11 6.54
CA THR A 76 11.41 6.94 7.25
C THR A 76 12.53 7.66 6.50
N ASN A 77 13.00 8.78 7.05
CA ASN A 77 14.06 9.61 6.46
C ASN A 77 15.50 9.16 6.84
N ARG A 78 15.65 8.00 7.48
CA ARG A 78 16.95 7.42 7.84
C ARG A 78 17.34 6.37 6.80
N TYR A 79 18.00 6.80 5.74
CA TYR A 79 18.57 5.91 4.73
C TYR A 79 19.96 6.38 4.33
N ASP A 80 20.80 5.41 3.97
CA ASP A 80 22.12 5.67 3.41
C ASP A 80 21.97 6.28 2.02
N THR A 81 22.43 7.53 1.86
CA THR A 81 22.34 8.26 0.60
C THR A 81 23.18 7.60 -0.50
N ALA A 82 24.22 6.84 -0.16
CA ALA A 82 25.04 6.12 -1.13
C ALA A 82 24.28 4.96 -1.80
N ASN A 83 23.25 4.42 -1.14
CA ASN A 83 22.43 3.30 -1.62
C ASN A 83 20.96 3.68 -1.82
N ALA A 84 20.65 4.97 -1.94
CA ALA A 84 19.27 5.45 -2.01
C ALA A 84 18.48 4.81 -3.15
N GLY A 85 19.06 4.66 -4.35
CA GLY A 85 18.37 4.05 -5.49
C GLY A 85 17.88 2.61 -5.23
N SER A 86 18.73 1.75 -4.66
CA SER A 86 18.38 0.36 -4.38
C SER A 86 17.35 0.23 -3.24
N TYR A 87 17.45 1.11 -2.23
CA TYR A 87 16.48 1.21 -1.14
C TYR A 87 15.08 1.55 -1.67
N TYR A 88 14.97 2.59 -2.51
CA TYR A 88 13.69 3.01 -3.08
C TYR A 88 13.12 1.99 -4.08
N GLN A 89 13.97 1.32 -4.86
CA GLN A 89 13.49 0.25 -5.76
C GLN A 89 12.85 -0.91 -4.98
N ARG A 90 13.38 -1.24 -3.79
CA ARG A 90 12.77 -2.26 -2.92
C ARG A 90 11.43 -1.80 -2.39
N ILE A 91 11.31 -0.53 -1.97
CA ILE A 91 10.03 0.05 -1.55
C ILE A 91 9.02 0.02 -2.68
N PHE A 92 9.43 0.38 -3.90
CA PHE A 92 8.57 0.36 -5.08
C PHE A 92 8.02 -1.03 -5.38
N ARG A 93 8.81 -2.09 -5.24
CA ARG A 93 8.32 -3.48 -5.38
C ARG A 93 7.27 -3.84 -4.34
N TRP A 94 7.48 -3.44 -3.08
CA TRP A 94 6.48 -3.63 -2.02
C TRP A 94 5.20 -2.82 -2.27
N TYR A 95 5.35 -1.61 -2.81
CA TYR A 95 4.22 -0.77 -3.24
C TYR A 95 3.42 -1.42 -4.37
N MET A 96 4.06 -1.96 -5.40
CA MET A 96 3.37 -2.69 -6.47
C MET A 96 2.69 -3.96 -5.94
N ALA A 97 3.37 -4.72 -5.07
CA ALA A 97 2.81 -5.90 -4.46
C ALA A 97 1.56 -5.59 -3.62
N SER A 98 1.59 -4.49 -2.84
CA SER A 98 0.44 -4.10 -2.02
C SER A 98 -0.77 -3.73 -2.88
N ILE A 99 -0.57 -2.99 -3.97
CA ILE A 99 -1.62 -2.67 -4.93
C ILE A 99 -2.20 -3.95 -5.54
N ILE A 100 -1.35 -4.84 -6.07
CA ILE A 100 -1.82 -6.08 -6.71
C ILE A 100 -2.63 -6.94 -5.74
N VAL A 101 -2.17 -7.10 -4.49
CA VAL A 101 -2.88 -7.87 -3.46
C VAL A 101 -4.21 -7.22 -3.11
N SER A 102 -4.24 -5.91 -2.86
CA SER A 102 -5.47 -5.19 -2.51
C SER A 102 -6.51 -5.22 -3.63
N PHE A 103 -6.13 -4.88 -4.86
CA PHE A 103 -7.05 -4.89 -5.99
C PHE A 103 -7.44 -6.32 -6.39
N GLY A 104 -6.55 -7.30 -6.22
CA GLY A 104 -6.87 -8.71 -6.40
C GLY A 104 -7.93 -9.20 -5.41
N GLY A 105 -7.81 -8.83 -4.13
CA GLY A 105 -8.82 -9.11 -3.11
C GLY A 105 -10.16 -8.44 -3.42
N LEU A 106 -10.14 -7.17 -3.85
CA LEU A 106 -11.34 -6.45 -4.24
C LEU A 106 -12.02 -7.08 -5.46
N ALA A 107 -11.25 -7.49 -6.46
CA ALA A 107 -11.78 -8.18 -7.64
C ALA A 107 -12.36 -9.56 -7.28
N ALA A 108 -11.72 -10.30 -6.37
CA ALA A 108 -12.24 -11.57 -5.88
C ALA A 108 -13.59 -11.40 -5.16
N ALA A 109 -13.78 -10.30 -4.42
CA ALA A 109 -15.04 -9.97 -3.77
C ALA A 109 -16.22 -9.82 -4.73
N LEU A 110 -16.00 -9.57 -6.03
CA LEU A 110 -17.07 -9.47 -7.03
C LEU A 110 -17.70 -10.81 -7.40
N PHE A 111 -17.04 -11.93 -7.07
CA PHE A 111 -17.46 -13.27 -7.46
C PHE A 111 -18.05 -14.07 -6.29
N ILE A 112 -18.20 -13.44 -5.13
CA ILE A 112 -18.66 -14.07 -3.88
C ILE A 112 -19.99 -13.43 -3.48
#